data_AF-A0A240E363-F1
#
_entry.id   AF-A0A240E363-F1
#
_cell.length_a   1.000
_cell.length_b   1.000
_cell.length_c   1.000
_cell.angle_alpha   90.00
_cell.angle_beta   90.00
_cell.angle_gamma   90.00
#
_symmetry.space_group_name_H-M   'P 1'
#
loop_
_entity.id
_entity.type
_entity.pdbx_description
1 polymer ?
#
loop_
_entity_poly.entity_id
_entity_poly.type
_entity_poly.pdbx_seq_one_letter_code
_entity_poly.pdbx_strand_id
1 'polypeptide(L)'
;MNRIQQAMLLGASAALFACSTPSSEFGVYRQSDGLVGVHAPKSAKENEAHDEAVKECKKLGKLTATIVDTRPTVNDRFPMTYLYICR
;
A
#
# COMPACT_ATOMS: atom_id res chain seq x y z
N MET A 1 15.80 42.06 -0.55
CA MET A 1 15.93 40.59 -0.66
C MET A 1 16.25 40.26 -2.11
N ASN A 2 17.38 39.60 -2.39
CA ASN A 2 17.88 39.43 -3.75
C ASN A 2 17.01 38.42 -4.51
N ARG A 3 16.75 38.62 -5.82
CA ARG A 3 15.90 37.70 -6.63
C ARG A 3 16.41 36.24 -6.61
N ILE A 4 17.71 36.07 -6.43
CA ILE A 4 18.38 34.76 -6.27
C ILE A 4 17.98 34.09 -4.94
N GLN A 5 17.85 34.86 -3.86
CA GLN A 5 17.42 34.35 -2.56
C GLN A 5 15.94 33.95 -2.59
N GLN A 6 15.09 34.69 -3.30
CA GLN A 6 13.69 34.30 -3.53
C GLN A 6 13.59 33.01 -4.34
N ALA A 7 14.42 32.85 -5.40
CA ALA A 7 14.43 31.64 -6.20
C ALA A 7 14.88 30.40 -5.39
N MET A 8 15.88 30.54 -4.51
CA MET A 8 16.28 29.45 -3.60
C MET A 8 15.18 29.08 -2.61
N LEU A 9 14.49 30.06 -2.03
CA LEU A 9 13.41 29.82 -1.06
C LEU A 9 12.20 29.11 -1.70
N LEU A 10 11.84 29.47 -2.94
CA LEU A 10 10.78 28.79 -3.70
C LEU A 10 11.18 27.37 -4.14
N GLY A 11 12.45 27.16 -4.50
CA GLY A 11 12.96 25.81 -4.83
C GLY A 11 12.97 24.87 -3.63
N ALA A 12 13.33 25.38 -2.45
CA ALA A 12 13.39 24.58 -1.22
C ALA A 12 12.00 24.14 -0.70
N SER A 13 10.96 24.96 -0.88
CA SER A 13 9.60 24.61 -0.43
C SER A 13 8.94 23.55 -1.33
N ALA A 14 9.24 23.51 -2.63
CA ALA A 14 8.71 22.49 -3.54
C ALA A 14 9.26 21.08 -3.25
N ALA A 15 10.50 20.98 -2.76
CA ALA A 15 11.13 19.70 -2.43
C ALA A 15 10.48 18.99 -1.23
N LEU A 16 9.81 19.72 -0.33
CA LEU A 16 9.22 19.15 0.89
C LEU A 16 7.85 18.47 0.66
N PHE A 17 7.18 18.71 -0.47
CA PHE A 17 5.89 18.11 -0.79
C PHE A 17 5.99 16.80 -1.60
N ALA A 18 7.19 16.40 -2.04
CA ALA A 18 7.37 15.24 -2.92
C ALA A 18 7.35 13.87 -2.21
N CYS A 19 7.30 13.84 -0.87
CA CYS A 19 7.34 12.60 -0.07
C CYS A 19 6.04 12.30 0.70
N SER A 20 4.89 12.84 0.25
CA SER A 20 3.59 12.38 0.75
C SER A 20 3.22 11.04 0.12
N THR A 21 3.94 9.97 0.47
CA THR A 21 3.42 8.62 0.25
C THR A 21 2.16 8.52 1.10
N PRO A 22 0.95 8.42 0.50
CA PRO A 22 -0.24 8.21 1.32
C PRO A 22 0.03 6.94 2.12
N SER A 23 -0.12 7.01 3.45
CA SER A 23 -0.07 5.82 4.28
C SER A 23 -1.14 4.90 3.74
N SER A 24 -0.76 3.83 3.03
CA SER A 24 -1.72 2.80 2.67
C SER A 24 -2.36 2.36 3.97
N GLU A 25 -3.67 2.55 4.08
CA GLU A 25 -4.40 2.06 5.26
C GLU A 25 -4.38 0.54 5.31
N PHE A 26 -3.91 -0.13 4.26
CA PHE A 26 -3.77 -1.57 4.17
C PHE A 26 -2.44 -2.04 4.77
N GLY A 27 -2.52 -3.04 5.64
CA GLY A 27 -1.33 -3.74 6.13
C GLY A 27 -1.01 -4.90 5.21
N VAL A 28 0.01 -4.78 4.35
CA VAL A 28 0.40 -5.87 3.45
C VAL A 28 1.63 -6.59 3.96
N TYR A 29 1.60 -7.92 3.94
CA TYR A 29 2.72 -8.77 4.36
C TYR A 29 2.87 -9.98 3.45
N ARG A 30 4.08 -10.55 3.43
CA ARG A 30 4.40 -11.77 2.69
C ARG A 30 4.61 -12.92 3.68
N GLN A 31 3.92 -14.02 3.42
CA GLN A 31 4.05 -15.24 4.19
C GLN A 31 5.14 -16.15 3.57
N SER A 32 5.75 -17.02 4.38
CA SER A 32 6.88 -17.87 3.97
C SER A 32 6.50 -18.93 2.92
N ASP A 33 5.21 -19.25 2.81
CA ASP A 33 4.61 -20.13 1.80
C ASP A 33 4.43 -19.45 0.43
N GLY A 34 4.76 -18.15 0.33
CA GLY A 34 4.64 -17.37 -0.90
C GLY A 34 3.31 -16.64 -1.07
N LEU A 35 2.42 -16.70 -0.08
CA LEU A 35 1.19 -15.93 -0.08
C LEU A 35 1.43 -14.46 0.32
N VAL A 36 0.58 -13.57 -0.20
CA VAL A 36 0.52 -12.16 0.15
C VAL A 36 -0.75 -11.93 0.95
N GLY A 37 -0.59 -11.53 2.22
CA GLY A 37 -1.71 -11.16 3.09
C GLY A 37 -1.95 -9.66 3.06
N VAL A 38 -3.20 -9.24 2.90
CA VAL A 38 -3.64 -7.85 2.93
C VAL A 38 -4.65 -7.66 4.05
N HIS A 39 -4.26 -6.94 5.09
CA HIS A 39 -5.15 -6.45 6.13
C HIS A 39 -5.93 -5.26 5.59
N ALA A 40 -7.26 -5.39 5.50
CA ALA A 40 -8.14 -4.36 5.00
C ALA A 40 -8.81 -3.59 6.16
N PRO A 41 -8.84 -2.25 6.11
CA PRO A 41 -9.60 -1.46 7.07
C PRO A 41 -11.10 -1.65 6.87
N LYS A 42 -11.89 -1.33 7.89
CA LYS A 42 -13.35 -1.55 7.89
C LYS A 42 -14.09 -0.85 6.73
N SER A 43 -13.55 0.25 6.24
CA SER A 43 -14.09 1.05 5.13
C SER A 43 -13.68 0.53 3.75
N ALA A 44 -12.69 -0.37 3.66
CA ALA A 44 -12.14 -0.79 2.39
C ALA A 44 -13.01 -1.79 1.65
N LYS A 45 -12.97 -1.69 0.33
CA LYS A 45 -13.56 -2.68 -0.57
C LYS A 45 -12.55 -3.78 -0.86
N GLU A 46 -13.05 -4.98 -1.15
CA GLU A 46 -12.22 -6.12 -1.54
C GLU A 46 -11.34 -5.80 -2.76
N ASN A 47 -11.86 -5.04 -3.74
CA ASN A 47 -11.10 -4.61 -4.92
C ASN A 47 -9.86 -3.77 -4.55
N GLU A 48 -9.94 -2.95 -3.51
CA GLU A 48 -8.80 -2.12 -3.07
C GLU A 48 -7.74 -3.01 -2.40
N ALA A 49 -8.17 -4.00 -1.61
CA ALA A 49 -7.27 -5.00 -1.06
C ALA A 49 -6.60 -5.85 -2.17
N HIS A 50 -7.32 -6.14 -3.25
CA HIS A 50 -6.78 -6.82 -4.41
C HIS A 50 -5.72 -5.98 -5.13
N ASP A 51 -5.97 -4.68 -5.33
CA ASP A 51 -5.00 -3.78 -5.97
C ASP A 51 -3.69 -3.69 -5.17
N GLU A 52 -3.77 -3.65 -3.84
CA GLU A 52 -2.60 -3.71 -2.96
C GLU A 52 -1.86 -5.05 -3.07
N ALA A 53 -2.59 -6.16 -3.15
CA ALA A 53 -1.99 -7.48 -3.39
C ALA A 53 -1.27 -7.54 -4.74
N VAL A 54 -1.87 -6.99 -5.80
CA VAL A 54 -1.26 -6.93 -7.14
C VAL A 54 0.01 -6.07 -7.13
N LYS A 55 0.03 -4.95 -6.39
CA LYS A 55 1.24 -4.14 -6.23
C LYS A 55 2.37 -4.92 -5.59
N GLU A 56 2.09 -5.73 -4.56
CA GLU A 56 3.12 -6.58 -3.96
C GLU A 56 3.53 -7.73 -4.87
N CYS A 57 2.59 -8.40 -5.55
CA CYS A 57 2.92 -9.44 -6.52
C CYS A 57 3.82 -8.91 -7.65
N LYS A 58 3.61 -7.66 -8.09
CA LYS A 58 4.47 -7.00 -9.09
C LYS A 58 5.91 -6.83 -8.59
N LYS A 59 6.14 -6.58 -7.30
CA LYS A 59 7.50 -6.54 -6.73
C LYS A 59 8.18 -7.90 -6.78
N LEU A 60 7.42 -8.98 -6.84
CA LEU A 60 7.91 -10.36 -7.01
C LEU A 60 8.03 -10.76 -8.50
N GLY A 61 7.75 -9.87 -9.44
CA GLY A 61 7.75 -10.15 -10.88
C GLY A 61 6.51 -10.91 -11.37
N LYS A 62 5.44 -10.94 -10.58
CA LYS A 62 4.16 -11.59 -10.92
C LYS A 62 3.12 -10.53 -11.29
N LEU A 63 2.26 -10.83 -12.26
CA LEU A 63 1.33 -9.84 -12.81
C LEU A 63 -0.02 -9.87 -12.12
N THR A 64 -0.38 -11.02 -11.53
CA THR A 64 -1.72 -11.25 -11.00
C THR A 64 -1.67 -11.72 -9.55
N ALA A 65 -2.69 -11.34 -8.79
CA ALA A 65 -2.97 -11.85 -7.46
C ALA A 65 -4.30 -12.62 -7.54
N THR A 66 -4.41 -13.79 -6.95
CA THR A 66 -5.70 -14.51 -6.85
C THR A 66 -6.01 -14.75 -5.40
N ILE A 67 -7.23 -14.41 -4.99
CA ILE A 67 -7.67 -14.64 -3.61
C ILE A 67 -7.73 -16.14 -3.32
N VAL A 68 -7.13 -16.53 -2.21
CA VAL A 68 -7.08 -17.92 -1.73
C VAL A 68 -7.99 -18.06 -0.52
N ASP A 69 -7.95 -17.09 0.37
CA ASP A 69 -8.66 -17.16 1.64
C ASP A 69 -8.97 -15.76 2.18
N THR A 70 -10.05 -15.69 2.96
CA THR A 70 -10.53 -14.47 3.60
C THR A 70 -10.79 -14.79 5.07
N ARG A 71 -10.03 -14.14 5.96
CA ARG A 71 -10.09 -14.41 7.40
C ARG A 71 -10.49 -13.15 8.17
N PRO A 72 -11.49 -13.23 9.06
CA PRO A 72 -11.73 -12.16 10.00
C PRO A 72 -10.56 -12.07 11.00
N THR A 73 -10.26 -10.88 11.47
CA THR A 73 -9.29 -10.66 12.55
C THR A 73 -9.97 -10.10 13.79
N VAL A 74 -9.29 -10.23 14.92
CA VAL A 74 -9.73 -9.67 16.21
C VAL A 74 -9.40 -8.17 16.31
N ASN A 75 -8.70 -7.60 15.32
CA ASN A 75 -8.30 -6.20 15.33
C ASN A 75 -9.39 -5.32 14.72
N ASP A 76 -9.97 -4.45 15.53
CA ASP A 76 -11.02 -3.51 15.10
C ASP A 76 -10.59 -2.60 13.94
N ARG A 77 -9.29 -2.29 13.86
CA ARG A 77 -8.75 -1.48 12.77
C ARG A 77 -8.72 -2.24 11.44
N PHE A 78 -8.47 -3.55 11.47
CA PHE A 78 -8.36 -4.40 10.27
C PHE A 78 -9.26 -5.63 10.43
N PRO A 79 -10.58 -5.48 10.31
CA PRO A 79 -11.50 -6.58 10.61
C PRO A 79 -11.32 -7.77 9.67
N MET A 80 -10.74 -7.57 8.48
CA MET A 80 -10.58 -8.60 7.45
C MET A 80 -9.14 -8.69 6.97
N THR A 81 -8.68 -9.91 6.75
CA THR A 81 -7.43 -10.23 6.06
C THR A 81 -7.71 -11.07 4.83
N TYR A 82 -7.20 -10.64 3.70
CA TYR A 82 -7.30 -11.34 2.43
C TYR A 82 -5.95 -11.95 2.09
N LEU A 83 -5.90 -13.26 1.89
CA LEU A 83 -4.71 -13.96 1.43
C LEU A 83 -4.78 -14.16 -0.08
N TYR A 84 -3.72 -13.76 -0.75
CA TYR A 84 -3.57 -13.86 -2.19
C TYR A 84 -2.38 -14.74 -2.56
N ILE A 85 -2.53 -15.51 -3.62
CA ILE A 85 -1.41 -16.16 -4.30
C ILE A 85 -1.02 -15.34 -5.53
N CYS A 86 0.28 -15.07 -5.68
CA CYS A 86 0.80 -14.39 -6.86
C CYS A 86 0.97 -15.37 -8.01
N ARG A 87 0.51 -15.00 -9.22
CA ARG A 87 0.67 -15.77 -10.46
C ARG A 87 1.31 -14.93 -11.57
#